data_AF-A0A8X6QTT6-F1
#
_entry.id   AF-A0A8X6QTT6-F1
#
_cell.length_a   1.000
_cell.length_b   1.000
_cell.length_c   1.000
_cell.angle_alpha   90.00
_cell.angle_beta   90.00
_cell.angle_gamma   90.00
#
_symmetry.space_group_name_H-M   'P 1'
#
loop_
_entity.id
_entity.type
_entity.pdbx_description
1 polymer ?
#
loop_
_entity_poly.entity_id
_entity_poly.type
_entity_poly.pdbx_seq_one_letter_code
_entity_poly.pdbx_strand_id
1 'polypeptide(L)'
;MLVDSRIKSILNLPTLKHESAKDMRYFLDCLNKNLRSLKVLDFEKDKLSNVLFLNIILEKLDRKSCKQYELTLKDNEVPDFDEFLNWLERRNQILNSINSNAVVKLNQEKPK
;
A
#
# COMPACT_ATOMS: atom_id res chain seq x y z
N MET A 1 16.88 -18.98 1.39
CA MET A 1 17.31 -18.28 0.15
C MET A 1 16.86 -16.83 0.21
N LEU A 2 17.56 -15.91 -0.46
CA LEU A 2 17.23 -14.48 -0.42
C LEU A 2 15.83 -14.21 -1.02
N VAL A 3 15.50 -14.85 -2.15
CA VAL A 3 14.19 -14.76 -2.81
C VAL A 3 13.05 -15.19 -1.88
N ASP A 4 13.17 -16.37 -1.26
CA ASP A 4 12.19 -16.89 -0.28
C ASP A 4 11.93 -15.88 0.85
N SER A 5 12.97 -15.24 1.38
CA SER A 5 12.81 -14.21 2.42
C SER A 5 12.04 -12.98 1.94
N ARG A 6 12.22 -12.56 0.68
CA ARG A 6 11.50 -11.41 0.09
C ARG A 6 10.04 -11.74 -0.15
N ILE A 7 9.76 -12.93 -0.69
CA ILE A 7 8.39 -13.42 -0.89
C ILE A 7 7.68 -13.54 0.46
N LYS A 8 8.27 -14.20 1.44
CA LYS A 8 7.70 -14.30 2.80
C LYS A 8 7.46 -12.93 3.44
N SER A 9 8.33 -11.96 3.19
CA SER A 9 8.13 -10.60 3.71
C SER A 9 6.90 -9.91 3.11
N ILE A 10 6.61 -10.13 1.83
CA ILE A 10 5.39 -9.63 1.16
C ILE A 10 4.16 -10.36 1.69
N LEU A 11 4.19 -11.70 1.75
CA LEU A 11 3.07 -12.52 2.23
C LEU A 11 2.68 -12.21 3.69
N ASN A 12 3.68 -11.90 4.51
CA ASN A 12 3.52 -11.59 5.93
C ASN A 12 3.46 -10.08 6.22
N LEU A 13 3.18 -9.24 5.21
CA LEU A 13 2.90 -7.83 5.46
C LEU A 13 1.77 -7.70 6.51
N PRO A 14 1.90 -6.74 7.44
CA PRO A 14 0.88 -6.54 8.46
C PRO A 14 -0.42 -6.06 7.82
N THR A 15 -1.55 -6.61 8.29
CA THR A 15 -2.87 -6.11 7.88
C THR A 15 -3.15 -4.77 8.54
N LEU A 16 -3.46 -3.76 7.73
CA LEU A 16 -3.87 -2.45 8.16
C LEU A 16 -5.28 -2.52 8.74
N LYS A 17 -5.41 -2.22 10.03
CA LYS A 17 -6.70 -2.31 10.74
C LYS A 17 -7.57 -1.06 10.60
N HIS A 18 -6.94 0.08 10.35
CA HIS A 18 -7.59 1.38 10.23
C HIS A 18 -6.72 2.30 9.37
N GLU A 19 -7.31 3.40 8.92
CA GLU A 19 -6.59 4.44 8.17
C GLU A 19 -5.49 5.06 9.05
N SER A 20 -4.24 4.90 8.63
CA SER A 20 -3.07 5.42 9.34
C SER A 20 -2.00 5.76 8.32
N ALA A 21 -1.62 7.03 8.24
CA ALA A 21 -0.56 7.48 7.32
C ALA A 21 0.78 6.82 7.64
N LYS A 22 1.07 6.64 8.94
CA LYS A 22 2.29 5.99 9.42
C LYS A 22 2.33 4.52 9.02
N ASP A 23 1.24 3.78 9.24
CA ASP A 23 1.21 2.35 8.95
C ASP A 23 1.20 2.10 7.44
N MET A 24 0.51 2.96 6.67
CA MET A 24 0.52 2.92 5.20
C MET A 24 1.92 3.17 4.63
N ARG A 25 2.65 4.18 5.15
CA ARG A 25 4.05 4.44 4.76
C ARG A 25 4.94 3.23 5.05
N TYR A 26 4.87 2.67 6.26
CA TYR A 26 5.65 1.49 6.63
C TYR A 26 5.32 0.28 5.73
N PHE A 27 4.04 0.06 5.46
CA PHE A 27 3.55 -0.98 4.57
C PHE A 27 4.16 -0.85 3.17
N LEU A 28 4.08 0.35 2.58
CA LEU A 28 4.64 0.67 1.27
C LEU A 28 6.16 0.53 1.22
N ASP A 29 6.87 0.96 2.27
CA ASP A 29 8.33 0.84 2.35
C ASP A 29 8.75 -0.63 2.35
N CYS A 30 8.08 -1.46 3.14
CA CYS A 30 8.34 -2.89 3.19
C CYS A 30 8.05 -3.54 1.83
N LEU A 31 6.89 -3.26 1.24
CA LEU A 31 6.50 -3.79 -0.06
C LEU A 31 7.51 -3.40 -1.15
N ASN A 32 7.78 -2.10 -1.32
CA ASN A 32 8.67 -1.60 -2.36
C ASN A 32 10.11 -2.10 -2.19
N LYS A 33 10.60 -2.21 -0.95
CA LYS A 33 11.92 -2.79 -0.68
C LYS A 33 12.02 -4.23 -1.16
N ASN A 34 11.01 -5.04 -0.89
CA ASN A 34 11.00 -6.45 -1.31
C ASN A 34 10.88 -6.59 -2.83
N LEU A 35 9.98 -5.82 -3.47
CA LEU A 35 9.82 -5.81 -4.92
C LEU A 35 11.09 -5.38 -5.66
N ARG A 36 11.76 -4.31 -5.21
CA ARG A 36 13.05 -3.88 -5.78
C ARG A 36 14.13 -4.95 -5.61
N SER A 37 14.16 -5.61 -4.46
CA SER A 37 15.14 -6.68 -4.21
C SER A 37 14.88 -7.90 -5.09
N LEU A 38 13.62 -8.25 -5.38
CA LEU A 38 13.30 -9.33 -6.31
C LEU A 38 13.72 -8.99 -7.74
N LYS A 39 13.48 -7.75 -8.17
CA LYS A 39 13.94 -7.25 -9.48
C LYS A 39 15.47 -7.33 -9.64
N VAL A 40 16.23 -6.92 -8.63
CA VAL A 40 17.71 -7.02 -8.65
C VAL A 40 18.21 -8.46 -8.74
N LEU A 41 17.40 -9.43 -8.28
CA LEU A 41 17.71 -10.86 -8.36
C LEU A 41 17.20 -11.51 -9.65
N ASP A 42 16.73 -10.73 -10.62
CA ASP A 42 16.16 -11.19 -11.89
C ASP A 42 14.84 -11.98 -11.74
N PHE A 43 14.12 -11.76 -10.63
CA PHE A 43 12.75 -12.25 -10.41
C PHE A 43 11.76 -11.13 -10.71
N GLU A 44 11.70 -10.73 -11.98
CA GLU A 44 10.72 -9.75 -12.44
C GLU A 44 9.31 -10.33 -12.38
N LYS A 45 8.32 -9.46 -12.14
CA LYS A 45 6.92 -9.86 -12.10
C LYS A 45 6.41 -10.05 -13.53
N ASP A 46 5.76 -11.17 -13.77
CA ASP A 46 4.93 -11.42 -14.93
C ASP A 46 3.46 -11.07 -14.65
N LYS A 47 2.57 -11.35 -15.63
CA LYS A 47 1.14 -11.09 -15.49
C LYS A 47 0.52 -11.86 -14.32
N LEU A 48 0.88 -13.11 -14.11
CA LEU A 48 0.31 -13.93 -13.04
C LEU A 48 0.73 -13.45 -11.66
N SER A 49 2.03 -13.20 -11.46
CA SER A 49 2.58 -12.69 -10.21
C SER A 49 2.07 -11.28 -9.87
N ASN A 50 1.86 -10.41 -10.87
CA ASN A 50 1.20 -9.12 -10.67
C ASN A 50 -0.21 -9.29 -10.08
N VAL A 51 -1.04 -10.15 -10.67
CA VAL A 51 -2.40 -10.43 -10.16
C VAL A 51 -2.37 -11.08 -8.78
N LEU A 52 -1.43 -12.00 -8.55
CA LEU A 52 -1.26 -12.65 -7.24
C LEU A 52 -0.90 -11.63 -6.15
N PHE A 53 0.10 -10.78 -6.41
CA PHE A 53 0.50 -9.74 -5.46
C PHE A 53 -0.63 -8.74 -5.21
N LEU A 54 -1.37 -8.35 -6.26
CA LEU A 54 -2.52 -7.46 -6.12
C LEU A 54 -3.53 -8.02 -5.09
N ASN A 55 -3.97 -9.26 -5.28
CA ASN A 55 -4.95 -9.90 -4.39
C ASN A 55 -4.42 -10.02 -2.96
N ILE A 56 -3.18 -10.47 -2.79
CA ILE A 56 -2.55 -10.59 -1.46
C ILE A 56 -2.50 -9.23 -0.76
N ILE A 57 -2.11 -8.18 -1.47
CA ILE A 57 -1.96 -6.85 -0.87
C ILE A 57 -3.33 -6.24 -0.54
N LEU A 58 -4.34 -6.44 -1.39
CA LEU A 58 -5.72 -6.01 -1.10
C LEU A 58 -6.25 -6.61 0.20
N GLU A 59 -5.97 -7.89 0.47
CA GLU A 59 -6.34 -8.54 1.74
C GLU A 59 -5.63 -7.95 2.96
N LYS A 60 -4.51 -7.23 2.77
CA LYS A 60 -3.81 -6.54 3.86
C LYS A 60 -4.29 -5.11 4.09
N LEU A 61 -5.09 -4.52 3.20
CA LEU A 61 -5.54 -3.15 3.37
C LEU A 61 -6.73 -3.07 4.33
N ASP A 62 -6.92 -1.88 4.92
CA ASP A 62 -8.11 -1.61 5.71
C ASP A 62 -9.35 -1.47 4.81
N ARG A 63 -10.53 -1.74 5.37
CA ARG A 63 -11.80 -1.75 4.63
C ARG A 63 -12.08 -0.46 3.86
N LYS A 64 -11.67 0.70 4.39
CA LYS A 64 -11.93 1.98 3.70
C LYS A 64 -11.00 2.14 2.51
N SER A 65 -9.73 1.77 2.66
CA SER A 65 -8.77 1.77 1.55
C SER A 65 -9.20 0.79 0.45
N CYS A 66 -9.65 -0.43 0.78
CA CYS A 66 -10.20 -1.36 -0.23
C CYS A 66 -11.38 -0.74 -0.99
N LYS A 67 -12.36 -0.20 -0.26
CA LYS A 67 -13.53 0.44 -0.88
C LYS A 67 -13.13 1.60 -1.78
N GLN A 68 -12.18 2.44 -1.36
CA GLN A 68 -11.71 3.55 -2.17
C GLN A 68 -11.00 3.08 -3.44
N TYR A 69 -10.22 2.01 -3.36
CA TYR A 69 -9.57 1.44 -4.53
C TYR A 69 -10.57 0.86 -5.51
N GLU A 70 -11.55 0.09 -5.03
CA GLU A 70 -12.63 -0.47 -5.86
C GLU A 70 -13.36 0.62 -6.67
N LEU A 71 -13.62 1.79 -6.06
CA LEU A 71 -14.23 2.93 -6.73
C LEU A 71 -13.37 3.56 -7.83
N THR A 72 -12.07 3.26 -7.90
CA THR A 72 -11.19 3.71 -8.98
C THR A 72 -11.18 2.78 -10.18
N LEU A 73 -11.69 1.55 -10.03
CA LEU A 73 -11.66 0.55 -11.07
C LEU A 73 -12.77 0.80 -12.09
N LYS A 74 -12.47 0.51 -13.35
CA LYS A 74 -13.48 0.43 -14.42
C LYS A 74 -14.05 -0.98 -14.47
N ASP A 75 -15.32 -1.09 -14.83
CA ASP A 75 -15.97 -2.39 -14.96
C ASP A 75 -15.23 -3.28 -15.98
N ASN A 76 -14.96 -4.53 -15.60
CA ASN A 76 -14.42 -5.63 -16.42
C ASN A 76 -12.91 -5.58 -16.80
N GLU A 77 -12.09 -4.72 -16.19
CA GLU A 77 -10.64 -4.73 -16.41
C GLU A 77 -9.89 -5.34 -15.21
N VAL A 78 -8.89 -6.19 -15.50
CA VAL A 78 -7.94 -6.65 -14.48
C VAL A 78 -7.03 -5.46 -14.14
N PRO A 79 -7.00 -4.99 -12.89
CA PRO A 79 -6.23 -3.81 -12.56
C PRO A 79 -4.74 -4.04 -12.74
N ASP A 80 -4.05 -3.05 -13.30
CA ASP A 80 -2.60 -3.09 -13.41
C ASP A 80 -1.96 -2.93 -12.02
N PHE A 81 -0.94 -3.76 -11.75
CA PHE A 81 -0.30 -3.77 -10.45
C PHE A 81 0.55 -2.53 -10.19
N ASP A 82 1.20 -1.97 -11.20
CA ASP A 82 2.02 -0.78 -11.02
C ASP A 82 1.14 0.47 -10.87
N GLU A 83 -0.01 0.51 -11.57
CA GLU A 83 -1.08 1.49 -11.28
C GLU A 83 -1.61 1.38 -9.85
N PHE A 84 -1.81 0.16 -9.35
CA PHE A 84 -2.18 -0.07 -7.96
C PHE A 84 -1.12 0.43 -6.96
N LEU A 85 0.17 0.18 -7.21
CA LEU A 85 1.25 0.73 -6.38
C LEU A 85 1.24 2.27 -6.38
N ASN A 86 1.02 2.89 -7.53
CA ASN A 86 0.89 4.34 -7.64
C ASN A 86 -0.32 4.87 -6.84
N TRP A 87 -1.44 4.14 -6.89
CA TRP A 87 -2.61 4.45 -6.08
C TRP A 87 -2.32 4.37 -4.58
N LEU A 88 -1.62 3.33 -4.12
CA LEU A 88 -1.21 3.19 -2.71
C LEU A 88 -0.34 4.37 -2.24
N GLU A 89 0.63 4.81 -3.06
CA GLU A 89 1.48 5.96 -2.71
C GLU A 89 0.66 7.26 -2.63
N ARG A 90 -0.26 7.50 -3.58
CA ARG A 90 -1.19 8.65 -3.51
C ARG A 90 -2.07 8.59 -2.26
N ARG A 91 -2.57 7.41 -1.91
CA ARG A 91 -3.36 7.18 -0.70
C ARG A 91 -2.57 7.54 0.57
N ASN A 92 -1.30 7.13 0.65
CA ASN A 92 -0.40 7.52 1.73
C ASN A 92 -0.19 9.05 1.80
N GLN A 93 0.01 9.72 0.67
CA GLN A 93 0.15 11.19 0.62
C GLN A 93 -1.11 11.90 1.13
N ILE A 94 -2.29 11.45 0.71
CA ILE A 94 -3.58 12.01 1.18
C ILE A 94 -3.72 11.86 2.70
N LEU A 95 -3.43 10.67 3.23
CA LEU A 95 -3.49 10.41 4.68
C LEU A 95 -2.52 11.33 5.46
N ASN A 96 -1.32 11.57 4.93
CA ASN A 96 -0.35 12.48 5.55
C ASN A 96 -0.84 13.94 5.52
N SER A 97 -1.43 14.40 4.42
CA SER A 97 -2.00 15.74 4.31
C SER A 97 -3.16 15.96 5.29
N ILE A 98 -4.07 14.98 5.41
CA ILE A 98 -5.19 15.04 6.37
C ILE A 98 -4.66 15.08 7.81
N ASN A 99 -3.69 14.22 8.14
CA ASN A 99 -3.09 14.18 9.47
C ASN A 99 -2.40 15.50 9.83
N SER A 100 -1.63 16.07 8.90
CA SER A 100 -0.96 17.37 9.10
C SER A 100 -1.98 18.49 9.37
N ASN A 101 -3.08 18.52 8.61
CA ASN A 101 -4.15 19.49 8.79
C ASN A 101 -4.87 19.32 10.14
N ALA A 102 -5.05 18.08 10.61
CA ALA A 102 -5.65 17.80 11.92
C ALA A 102 -4.77 18.30 13.07
N VAL A 103 -3.44 18.11 12.98
CA VAL A 103 -2.48 18.61 13.97
C VAL A 103 -2.49 20.14 14.05
N VAL A 104 -2.58 20.83 12.89
CA VAL A 104 -2.67 22.30 12.86
C VAL A 104 -3.93 22.79 13.57
N LYS A 105 -5.09 22.17 13.34
CA LYS A 105 -6.35 22.54 14.01
C LYS A 105 -6.31 22.33 15.53
N LEU A 106 -5.78 21.20 15.99
CA LEU A 106 -5.65 20.91 17.44
C LEU A 106 -4.74 21.90 18.18
N ASN A 107 -3.71 22.43 17.50
CA ASN A 107 -2.82 23.43 18.08
C ASN A 107 -3.45 24.84 18.15
N GLN A 108 -4.52 25.10 17.38
CA GLN A 108 -5.25 26.37 17.39
C GLN A 108 -6.36 26.41 18.46
N GLU A 109 -6.77 25.25 18.99
CA GLU A 109 -7.88 25.12 19.96
C GLU A 109 -7.44 25.01 21.43
N LYS A 110 -6.13 24.98 21.74
CA LYS A 110 -5.68 25.04 23.15
C LYS A 110 -5.88 26.45 23.71
N PRO A 111 -6.72 26.66 24.74
CA PRO A 111 -6.87 27.96 25.36
C PRO A 111 -5.58 28.31 26.13
N LYS A 112 -5.22 29.59 26.10
CA LYS A 112 -4.20 30.19 26.97
C LYS A 112 -4.56 30.04 28.45
#